data_AF-A0A524NZ57-F1
#
_entry.id   AF-A0A524NZ57-F1
#
_cell.length_a   1.000
_cell.length_b   1.000
_cell.length_c   1.000
_cell.angle_alpha   90.00
_cell.angle_beta   90.00
_cell.angle_gamma   90.00
#
_symmetry.space_group_name_H-M   'P 1'
#
loop_
_entity.id
_entity.type
_entity.pdbx_description
1 polymer ?
#
loop_
_entity_poly.entity_id
_entity_poly.type
_entity_poly.pdbx_seq_one_letter_code
_entity_poly.pdbx_strand_id
1 'polypeptide(L)'
;MYMFMHVFVPLLFVEILIYLKYIKREHIYFFWAIIGALLPDIIDKPLSLLFSTIFSGRGIAHAPLLWIFILTVLFFLQLNRSILFSVGFGVGCHILLDIPYIPIFWPFRKYELLHSSLEDWWVVLITNPLIYISEIMSLLGIMVILKVEKVVFHKKWI
;
A
#
# COMPACT_ATOMS: atom_id res chain seq x y z
N MET A 1 -6.23 4.29 -10.67
CA MET A 1 -4.96 4.28 -9.90
C MET A 1 -5.12 5.26 -8.76
N TYR A 2 -4.97 4.82 -7.52
CA TYR A 2 -5.20 5.66 -6.35
C TYR A 2 -3.90 5.86 -5.54
N MET A 3 -2.87 6.45 -6.13
CA MET A 3 -1.52 6.48 -5.54
C MET A 3 -1.50 7.17 -4.17
N PHE A 4 -2.06 8.38 -4.08
CA PHE A 4 -2.08 9.12 -2.83
C PHE A 4 -3.06 8.51 -1.84
N MET A 5 -4.19 7.95 -2.31
CA MET A 5 -5.13 7.29 -1.40
C MET A 5 -4.51 6.07 -0.70
N HIS A 6 -3.73 5.26 -1.43
CA HIS A 6 -3.00 4.13 -0.87
C HIS A 6 -1.95 4.54 0.16
N VAL A 7 -1.48 5.80 0.17
CA VAL A 7 -0.61 6.31 1.23
C VAL A 7 -1.42 6.95 2.35
N PHE A 8 -2.42 7.77 2.01
CA PHE A 8 -3.19 8.54 2.97
C PHE A 8 -3.99 7.67 3.91
N VAL A 9 -4.74 6.70 3.38
CA VAL A 9 -5.65 5.87 4.18
C VAL A 9 -4.90 5.04 5.23
N PRO A 10 -3.79 4.33 4.93
CA PRO A 10 -3.01 3.66 5.96
C PRO A 10 -2.51 4.64 7.03
N LEU A 11 -1.99 5.81 6.66
CA LEU A 11 -1.49 6.77 7.65
C LEU A 11 -2.61 7.28 8.54
N LEU A 12 -3.75 7.66 7.96
CA LEU A 12 -4.92 8.08 8.71
C LEU A 12 -5.38 6.96 9.66
N PHE A 13 -5.41 5.71 9.19
CA PHE A 13 -5.84 4.59 9.99
C PHE A 13 -4.87 4.31 11.15
N VAL A 14 -3.56 4.42 10.94
CA VAL A 14 -2.56 4.38 12.02
C VAL A 14 -2.84 5.47 13.05
N GLU A 15 -3.04 6.71 12.63
CA GLU A 15 -3.30 7.82 13.56
C GLU A 15 -4.59 7.60 14.36
N ILE A 16 -5.65 7.10 13.73
CA ILE A 16 -6.88 6.73 14.41
C ILE A 16 -6.61 5.63 15.46
N LEU A 17 -5.85 4.59 15.11
CA LEU A 17 -5.53 3.50 16.05
C LEU A 17 -4.66 3.97 17.22
N ILE A 18 -3.76 4.94 16.99
CA ILE A 18 -2.97 5.59 18.05
C ILE A 18 -3.87 6.45 18.94
N TYR A 19 -4.74 7.27 18.35
CA TYR A 19 -5.68 8.13 19.07
C TYR A 19 -6.63 7.31 19.97
N LEU A 20 -7.12 6.19 19.45
CA LEU A 20 -7.97 5.23 20.16
C LEU A 20 -7.19 4.34 21.14
N LYS A 21 -5.86 4.50 21.26
CA LYS A 21 -4.97 3.75 22.16
C LYS A 21 -4.90 2.24 21.89
N TYR A 22 -5.25 1.79 20.68
CA TYR A 22 -5.07 0.39 20.25
C TYR A 22 -3.61 0.07 19.92
N ILE A 23 -2.86 1.08 19.43
CA ILE A 23 -1.44 0.95 19.09
C ILE A 23 -0.68 2.08 19.79
N LYS A 24 0.48 1.77 20.36
CA LYS A 24 1.40 2.81 20.84
C LYS A 24 2.25 3.31 19.68
N ARG A 25 2.42 4.63 19.58
CA ARG A 25 3.24 5.28 18.54
C ARG A 25 4.67 4.72 18.45
N GLU A 26 5.23 4.24 19.55
CA GLU A 26 6.58 3.64 19.58
C GLU A 26 6.70 2.31 18.82
N HIS A 27 5.60 1.63 18.56
CA HIS A 27 5.57 0.33 17.88
C HIS A 27 5.37 0.42 16.36
N ILE A 28 5.15 1.62 15.82
CA ILE A 28 4.95 1.83 14.39
C ILE A 28 5.94 2.85 13.83
N TYR A 29 6.46 2.55 12.65
CA TYR A 29 7.32 3.42 11.88
C TYR A 29 6.57 3.83 10.61
N PHE A 30 6.10 5.07 10.58
CA PHE A 30 5.29 5.59 9.47
C PHE A 30 5.98 5.46 8.11
N PHE A 31 7.29 5.71 8.04
CA PHE A 31 8.07 5.49 6.81
C PHE A 31 7.89 4.06 6.27
N TRP A 32 8.06 3.05 7.13
CA TRP A 32 7.91 1.65 6.75
C TRP A 32 6.46 1.27 6.43
N ALA A 33 5.48 1.92 7.05
CA ALA A 33 4.07 1.77 6.69
C ALA A 33 3.76 2.32 5.29
N ILE A 34 4.34 3.47 4.93
CA ILE A 34 4.22 4.04 3.56
C ILE A 34 4.88 3.11 2.54
N ILE A 35 6.10 2.64 2.84
CA ILE A 35 6.80 1.68 1.97
C ILE A 35 5.96 0.42 1.77
N GLY A 36 5.41 -0.14 2.86
CA GLY A 36 4.51 -1.29 2.79
C GLY A 36 3.27 -1.01 1.94
N ALA A 37 2.66 0.15 2.10
CA ALA A 37 1.47 0.52 1.33
C ALA A 37 1.75 0.66 -0.16
N LEU A 38 2.93 1.13 -0.57
CA LEU A 38 3.27 1.26 -1.99
C LEU A 38 3.85 -0.01 -2.60
N LEU A 39 4.25 -0.99 -1.78
CA LEU A 39 5.02 -2.16 -2.20
C LEU A 39 4.32 -3.01 -3.26
N PRO A 40 3.01 -3.35 -3.15
CA PRO A 40 2.30 -4.12 -4.17
C PRO A 40 2.34 -3.44 -5.54
N ASP A 41 2.08 -2.13 -5.56
CA ASP A 41 2.08 -1.30 -6.75
C ASP A 41 3.48 -1.15 -7.36
N ILE A 42 4.50 -0.93 -6.54
CA ILE A 42 5.91 -0.81 -6.98
C ILE A 42 6.39 -2.10 -7.66
N ILE A 43 5.84 -3.27 -7.28
CA ILE A 43 6.20 -4.54 -7.89
C ILE A 43 5.37 -4.80 -9.15
N ASP A 44 4.04 -4.81 -9.03
CA ASP A 44 3.18 -5.27 -10.12
C ASP A 44 3.11 -4.27 -11.29
N LYS A 45 3.14 -2.96 -11.02
CA LYS A 45 3.03 -1.95 -12.10
C LYS A 45 4.22 -2.00 -13.06
N PRO A 46 5.49 -1.92 -12.63
CA PRO A 46 6.61 -2.04 -13.55
C PRO A 46 6.62 -3.38 -14.30
N LEU A 47 6.28 -4.48 -13.62
CA LEU A 47 6.17 -5.80 -14.26
C LEU A 47 5.10 -5.80 -15.35
N SER A 48 3.93 -5.19 -15.10
CA SER A 48 2.87 -5.08 -16.10
C SER A 48 3.25 -4.21 -17.30
N LEU A 49 4.11 -3.21 -17.11
CA LEU A 49 4.58 -2.36 -18.20
C LEU A 49 5.66 -3.04 -19.05
N LEU A 50 6.57 -3.80 -18.43
CA LEU A 50 7.64 -4.51 -19.13
C LEU A 50 7.17 -5.81 -19.78
N PHE A 51 6.22 -6.49 -19.15
CA PHE A 51 5.76 -7.83 -19.53
C PHE A 51 4.23 -7.88 -19.57
N SER A 52 3.65 -6.96 -20.33
CA SER A 52 2.21 -6.73 -20.39
C SER A 52 1.39 -7.93 -20.83
N THR A 53 1.96 -8.90 -21.55
CA THR A 53 1.28 -10.14 -21.98
C THR A 53 1.20 -11.20 -20.88
N ILE A 54 1.99 -11.06 -19.81
CA ILE A 54 2.14 -12.07 -18.74
C ILE A 54 1.65 -11.53 -17.39
N PHE A 55 1.84 -10.24 -17.13
CA PHE A 55 1.54 -9.61 -15.85
C PHE A 55 0.49 -8.51 -15.98
N SER A 56 -0.35 -8.38 -14.95
CA SER A 56 -1.33 -7.31 -14.79
C SER A 56 -0.86 -6.28 -13.76
N GLY A 57 -1.36 -5.05 -13.82
CA GLY A 57 -1.06 -4.02 -12.82
C GLY A 57 -1.53 -4.36 -11.39
N ARG A 58 -2.36 -5.40 -11.24
CA ARG A 58 -2.81 -5.98 -9.96
C ARG A 58 -2.54 -7.49 -9.92
N GLY A 59 -1.26 -7.84 -10.09
CA GLY A 59 -0.76 -9.19 -10.23
C GLY A 59 -0.41 -9.88 -8.91
N ILE A 60 0.71 -10.59 -8.90
CA ILE A 60 1.12 -11.48 -7.81
C ILE A 60 1.41 -10.69 -6.52
N ALA A 61 1.92 -9.46 -6.62
CA ALA A 61 2.17 -8.65 -5.44
C ALA A 61 0.88 -8.12 -4.79
N HIS A 62 -0.28 -8.23 -5.44
CA HIS A 62 -1.58 -7.99 -4.82
C HIS A 62 -2.22 -9.27 -4.24
N ALA A 63 -1.53 -10.42 -4.25
CA ALA A 63 -2.00 -11.64 -3.62
C ALA A 63 -1.73 -11.61 -2.11
N PRO A 64 -2.76 -11.71 -1.24
CA PRO A 64 -2.59 -11.68 0.22
C PRO A 64 -1.70 -12.81 0.75
N LEU A 65 -1.81 -14.00 0.14
CA LEU A 65 -1.03 -15.18 0.55
C LEU A 65 0.48 -14.99 0.36
N LEU A 66 0.90 -14.24 -0.66
CA LEU A 66 2.31 -13.89 -0.86
C LEU A 66 2.84 -13.13 0.35
N TRP A 67 2.13 -12.09 0.79
CA TRP A 67 2.56 -11.25 1.89
C TRP A 67 2.48 -11.96 3.23
N ILE A 68 1.47 -12.79 3.46
CA ILE A 68 1.41 -13.65 4.65
C ILE A 68 2.67 -14.52 4.71
N PHE A 69 3.06 -15.15 3.59
CA PHE A 69 4.28 -15.95 3.52
C PHE A 69 5.54 -15.11 3.79
N ILE A 70 5.74 -14.01 3.06
CA ILE A 70 6.93 -13.15 3.19
C ILE A 70 7.05 -12.60 4.63
N LEU A 71 5.98 -12.05 5.19
CA LEU A 71 6.00 -11.47 6.52
C LEU A 71 6.26 -12.55 7.59
N THR A 72 5.73 -13.76 7.40
CA THR A 72 6.01 -14.90 8.29
C THR A 72 7.49 -15.29 8.25
N VAL A 73 8.09 -15.39 7.05
CA VAL A 73 9.52 -15.67 6.90
C VAL A 73 10.36 -14.59 7.58
N LEU A 74 10.07 -13.31 7.32
CA LEU A 74 10.78 -12.18 7.92
C LEU A 74 10.62 -12.14 9.45
N PHE A 75 9.48 -12.58 9.98
CA PHE A 75 9.27 -12.72 11.42
C PHE A 75 10.22 -13.76 12.03
N PHE A 76 10.37 -14.92 11.40
CA PHE A 76 11.27 -15.98 11.87
C PHE A 76 12.75 -15.64 11.70
N LEU A 77 13.09 -14.76 10.75
CA LEU A 77 14.44 -14.20 10.58
C LEU A 77 14.80 -13.12 11.63
N GLN A 78 13.95 -12.93 12.65
CA GLN A 78 14.18 -12.00 13.76
C GLN A 78 14.39 -10.54 13.31
N LEU A 79 13.77 -10.14 12.20
CA LEU A 79 13.76 -8.72 11.82
C LEU A 79 13.03 -7.89 12.89
N ASN A 80 13.32 -6.59 12.92
CA ASN A 80 12.68 -5.69 13.88
C ASN A 80 11.14 -5.76 13.74
N ARG A 81 10.48 -6.24 14.80
CA ARG A 81 9.04 -6.51 14.81
C ARG A 81 8.19 -5.28 14.49
N SER A 82 8.62 -4.10 14.93
CA SER A 82 7.93 -2.86 14.66
C SER A 82 8.05 -2.46 13.18
N ILE A 83 9.20 -2.71 12.54
CA ILE A 83 9.35 -2.51 11.08
C ILE A 83 8.45 -3.47 10.32
N LEU A 84 8.50 -4.76 10.69
CA LEU A 84 7.68 -5.79 10.05
C LEU A 84 6.18 -5.52 10.17
N PHE A 85 5.75 -5.12 11.37
CA PHE A 85 4.37 -4.70 11.62
C PHE A 85 3.98 -3.50 10.76
N SER A 86 4.86 -2.50 10.67
CA SER A 86 4.59 -1.30 9.85
C SER A 86 4.42 -1.65 8.37
N VAL A 87 5.34 -2.45 7.81
CA VAL A 87 5.26 -2.91 6.42
C VAL A 87 4.00 -3.73 6.19
N GLY A 88 3.74 -4.72 7.06
CA GLY A 88 2.57 -5.59 6.94
C GLY A 88 1.24 -4.84 7.07
N PHE A 89 1.18 -3.83 7.94
CA PHE A 89 0.03 -2.95 8.07
C PHE A 89 -0.21 -2.15 6.78
N GLY A 90 0.85 -1.56 6.23
CA GLY A 90 0.77 -0.80 4.97
C GLY A 90 0.29 -1.67 3.82
N VAL A 91 0.93 -2.83 3.61
CA VAL A 91 0.54 -3.81 2.60
C VAL A 91 -0.91 -4.27 2.80
N GLY A 92 -1.30 -4.59 4.04
CA GLY A 92 -2.65 -5.03 4.37
C GLY A 92 -3.71 -3.97 4.01
N CYS A 93 -3.45 -2.70 4.35
CA CYS A 93 -4.32 -1.60 3.97
C CYS A 93 -4.40 -1.44 2.44
N HIS A 94 -3.28 -1.55 1.73
CA HIS A 94 -3.26 -1.48 0.26
C HIS A 94 -4.15 -2.56 -0.36
N ILE A 95 -3.96 -3.80 0.07
CA ILE A 95 -4.74 -4.96 -0.40
C ILE A 95 -6.22 -4.75 -0.13
N LEU A 96 -6.59 -4.29 1.08
CA LEU A 96 -7.99 -4.05 1.44
C LEU A 96 -8.64 -2.97 0.57
N LEU A 97 -7.90 -1.91 0.22
CA LEU A 97 -8.39 -0.84 -0.66
C LEU A 97 -8.64 -1.30 -2.09
N ASP A 98 -7.91 -2.34 -2.54
CA ASP A 98 -7.98 -2.82 -3.90
C ASP A 98 -8.92 -4.02 -4.11
N ILE A 99 -9.56 -4.54 -3.05
CA ILE A 99 -10.65 -5.52 -3.14
C ILE A 99 -11.84 -4.91 -3.90
N PRO A 100 -12.52 -5.65 -4.79
CA PRO A 100 -12.33 -7.08 -5.14
C PRO A 100 -11.40 -7.33 -6.34
N TYR A 101 -10.68 -6.32 -6.83
CA TYR A 101 -9.95 -6.36 -8.10
C TYR A 101 -8.56 -7.00 -7.99
N ILE A 102 -8.34 -7.87 -7.01
CA ILE A 102 -7.04 -8.47 -6.70
C ILE A 102 -7.14 -10.00 -6.63
N PRO A 103 -6.02 -10.71 -6.85
CA PRO A 103 -6.03 -12.17 -6.88
C PRO A 103 -5.96 -12.79 -5.47
N ILE A 104 -7.05 -12.66 -4.70
CA ILE A 104 -7.14 -13.08 -3.29
C ILE A 104 -6.73 -14.54 -3.06
N PHE A 105 -7.09 -15.45 -3.97
CA PHE A 105 -6.84 -16.89 -3.87
C PHE A 105 -5.65 -17.39 -4.71
N TRP A 106 -4.82 -16.50 -5.26
CA TRP A 106 -3.61 -16.92 -5.96
C TRP A 106 -2.62 -17.58 -4.98
N PRO A 107 -1.96 -18.70 -5.33
CA PRO A 107 -1.89 -19.33 -6.66
C PRO A 107 -2.94 -20.41 -6.95
N PHE A 108 -3.91 -20.64 -6.07
CA PHE A 108 -4.87 -21.75 -6.19
C PHE A 108 -5.97 -21.52 -7.23
N ARG A 109 -6.23 -20.27 -7.60
CA ARG A 109 -7.19 -19.88 -8.63
C ARG A 109 -6.52 -19.01 -9.70
N LYS A 110 -6.83 -19.27 -10.97
CA LYS A 110 -6.44 -18.39 -12.07
C LYS A 110 -7.29 -17.13 -12.07
N TYR A 111 -6.65 -16.00 -12.30
CA TYR A 111 -7.28 -14.69 -12.45
C TYR A 111 -7.03 -14.18 -13.85
N GLU A 112 -7.99 -13.44 -14.40
CA GLU A 112 -7.81 -12.76 -15.67
C GLU A 112 -6.82 -11.61 -15.51
N LEU A 113 -5.93 -11.46 -16.48
CA LEU A 113 -4.98 -10.37 -16.50
C LEU A 113 -5.73 -9.08 -16.85
N LEU A 114 -5.84 -8.18 -15.87
CA LEU A 114 -6.29 -6.82 -16.12
C LEU A 114 -5.13 -6.06 -16.75
N HIS A 115 -5.14 -6.00 -18.08
CA HIS A 115 -4.18 -5.21 -18.85
C HIS A 115 -4.59 -3.74 -18.82
N SER A 116 -3.62 -2.88 -18.57
CA SER A 116 -3.79 -1.44 -18.62
C SER A 116 -2.46 -0.83 -19.01
N SER A 117 -2.46 0.02 -20.03
CA SER A 117 -1.31 0.79 -20.45
C SER A 117 -1.07 2.00 -19.55
N LEU A 118 0.10 2.62 -19.66
CA LEU A 118 0.35 3.93 -19.02
C LEU A 118 -0.65 4.99 -19.49
N GLU A 119 -1.04 4.96 -20.76
CA GLU A 119 -2.02 5.88 -21.33
C GLU A 119 -3.38 5.70 -20.64
N ASP A 120 -3.83 4.46 -20.46
CA ASP A 120 -5.08 4.17 -19.75
C ASP A 120 -5.06 4.74 -18.33
N TRP A 121 -3.93 4.65 -17.64
CA TRP A 121 -3.80 5.22 -16.29
C TRP A 121 -3.94 6.73 -16.28
N TRP A 122 -3.31 7.42 -17.24
CA TRP A 122 -3.41 8.87 -17.37
C TRP A 122 -4.82 9.31 -17.72
N VAL A 123 -5.45 8.66 -18.71
CA VAL A 123 -6.82 8.95 -19.13
C VAL A 123 -7.76 8.76 -17.94
N VAL A 124 -7.67 7.64 -17.24
CA VAL A 124 -8.54 7.36 -16.08
C VAL A 124 -8.30 8.36 -14.95
N LEU A 125 -7.05 8.77 -14.70
CA LEU A 125 -6.72 9.75 -13.66
C LEU A 125 -7.38 11.11 -13.91
N ILE A 126 -7.43 11.59 -15.16
CA ILE A 126 -7.94 12.93 -15.47
C ILE A 126 -9.42 12.95 -15.85
N THR A 127 -9.96 11.84 -16.37
CA THR A 127 -11.36 11.79 -16.86
C THR A 127 -12.33 11.30 -15.79
N ASN A 128 -11.87 10.51 -14.81
CA ASN A 128 -12.75 10.00 -13.75
C ASN A 128 -12.78 10.97 -12.55
N PRO A 129 -13.89 11.67 -12.29
CA PRO A 129 -13.98 12.64 -11.20
C PRO A 129 -13.78 12.07 -9.82
N LEU A 130 -14.23 10.84 -9.59
CA LEU A 130 -14.03 10.20 -8.30
C LEU A 130 -12.54 9.97 -8.03
N ILE A 131 -11.77 9.63 -9.07
CA ILE A 131 -10.34 9.35 -8.93
C ILE A 131 -9.56 10.63 -8.64
N TYR A 132 -9.63 11.66 -9.49
CA TYR A 132 -8.83 12.86 -9.21
C TYR A 132 -9.26 13.58 -7.92
N ILE A 133 -10.55 13.60 -7.57
CA ILE A 133 -11.00 14.19 -6.30
C ILE A 133 -10.39 13.40 -5.12
N SER A 134 -10.47 12.07 -5.16
CA SER A 134 -9.90 11.24 -4.10
C SER A 134 -8.39 11.41 -3.96
N GLU A 135 -7.65 11.55 -5.06
CA GLU A 135 -6.21 11.77 -5.06
C GLU A 135 -5.85 13.15 -4.50
N ILE A 136 -6.58 14.21 -4.90
CA ILE A 136 -6.38 15.56 -4.35
C ILE A 136 -6.68 15.60 -2.85
N MET A 137 -7.80 15.01 -2.42
CA MET A 137 -8.16 14.94 -0.99
C MET A 137 -7.13 14.15 -0.19
N SER A 138 -6.65 13.03 -0.75
CA SER A 138 -5.63 12.20 -0.12
C SER A 138 -4.30 12.95 0.00
N LEU A 139 -3.90 13.68 -1.03
CA LEU A 139 -2.70 14.52 -1.00
C LEU A 139 -2.80 15.61 0.07
N LEU A 140 -3.91 16.33 0.13
CA LEU A 140 -4.16 17.34 1.17
C LEU A 140 -4.14 16.71 2.57
N GLY A 141 -4.78 15.55 2.74
CA GLY A 141 -4.79 14.80 3.99
C GLY A 141 -3.39 14.38 4.44
N ILE A 142 -2.56 13.87 3.52
CA ILE A 142 -1.15 13.57 3.78
C ILE A 142 -0.42 14.82 4.25
N MET A 143 -0.58 15.96 3.56
CA MET A 143 0.06 17.22 3.96
C MET A 143 -0.33 17.65 5.37
N VAL A 144 -1.60 17.48 5.76
CA VAL A 144 -2.08 17.77 7.12
C VAL A 144 -1.43 16.85 8.13
N ILE A 145 -1.43 15.52 7.91
CA ILE A 145 -0.79 14.55 8.80
C ILE A 145 0.69 14.89 8.97
N LEU A 146 1.40 15.14 7.88
CA LEU A 146 2.82 15.47 7.92
C LEU A 146 3.11 16.77 8.70
N LYS A 147 2.26 17.80 8.56
CA LYS A 147 2.42 19.08 9.23
C LYS A 147 2.12 19.01 10.73
N VAL A 148 1.03 18.34 11.11
CA VAL A 148 0.59 18.24 12.51
C VAL A 148 1.58 17.40 13.31
N GLU A 149 2.01 16.27 12.76
CA GLU A 149 2.65 15.23 13.54
C GLU A 149 4.18 15.14 13.34
N LYS A 150 4.78 15.98 12.47
CA LYS A 150 6.23 16.00 12.16
C LYS A 150 6.80 14.59 11.88
N VAL A 151 5.97 13.74 11.26
CA VAL A 151 5.97 12.27 11.36
C VAL A 151 7.18 11.58 10.78
N VAL A 152 7.76 12.13 9.71
CA VAL A 152 8.64 11.34 8.85
C VAL A 152 10.01 11.08 9.50
N PHE A 153 10.41 11.88 10.51
CA PHE A 153 11.78 11.84 11.05
C PHE A 153 11.88 11.81 12.58
N HIS A 154 10.80 11.54 13.32
CA HIS A 154 10.83 11.69 14.78
C HIS A 154 11.56 10.56 15.54
N LYS A 155 12.03 9.52 14.86
CA LYS A 155 12.99 8.58 15.44
C LYS A 155 14.34 8.78 14.75
N LYS A 156 15.37 9.13 15.55
CA LYS A 156 16.76 8.92 15.14
C LYS A 156 16.87 7.47 14.66
N TRP A 157 17.35 7.28 13.45
CA TRP A 157 17.82 5.99 12.97
C TRP A 157 19.01 5.64 13.89
N ILE A 158 18.75 4.83 14.92
CA ILE A 158 19.76 4.24 15.80
C ILE A 158 19.92 2.80 15.37
#